data_AF-A0A087GZ12-F1
#
_entry.id   AF-A0A087GZ12-F1
#
_cell.length_a   1.000
_cell.length_b   1.000
_cell.length_c   1.000
_cell.angle_alpha   90.00
_cell.angle_beta   90.00
_cell.angle_gamma   90.00
#
_symmetry.space_group_name_H-M   'P 1'
#
loop_
_entity.id
_entity.type
_entity.pdbx_description
1 polymer ?
#
loop_
_entity_poly.entity_id
_entity_poly.type
_entity_poly.pdbx_seq_one_letter_code
_entity_poly.pdbx_strand_id
1 'polypeptide(L)' 'MEEKDCDICGVKISDGASQVNEHPFKKSTTFLLGNE' A
#
# COMPACT_ATOMS: atom_id res chain seq x y z
N MET A 1 13.04 -2.54 20.52
CA MET A 1 12.92 -2.34 19.06
C MET A 1 11.52 -1.82 18.86
N GLU A 2 11.36 -0.53 18.57
CA GLU A 2 10.02 0.05 18.36
C GLU A 2 9.43 -0.58 17.09
N GLU A 3 8.35 -1.35 17.24
CA GLU A 3 7.54 -1.77 16.11
C GLU A 3 7.01 -0.51 15.45
N LYS A 4 7.61 -0.13 14.31
CA LYS A 4 7.11 1.00 13.52
C LYS A 4 5.71 0.63 13.07
N ASP A 5 4.74 1.37 13.57
CA ASP A 5 3.33 1.32 13.20
C ASP A 5 3.20 1.69 11.71
N CYS A 6 3.39 0.69 10.84
CA CYS A 6 3.56 0.85 9.41
C CYS A 6 2.50 0.01 8.71
N ASP A 7 1.61 0.66 7.97
CA ASP A 7 0.60 -0.02 7.17
C ASP A 7 1.29 -0.60 5.93
N ILE A 8 1.26 -1.93 5.77
CA ILE A 8 1.76 -2.61 4.57
C ILE A 8 0.56 -2.88 3.65
N CYS A 9 0.53 -2.21 2.50
CA CYS A 9 -0.49 -2.43 1.48
C CYS A 9 0.13 -3.10 0.25
N GLY A 10 -0.39 -4.27 -0.11
CA GLY A 10 -0.12 -4.88 -1.40
C GLY A 10 -0.88 -4.15 -2.50
N VAL A 11 -0.18 -3.68 -3.52
CA VAL A 11 -0.79 -3.05 -4.70
C VAL A 11 -0.85 -4.07 -5.84
N LYS A 12 -2.00 -4.13 -6.51
CA LYS A 12 -2.21 -4.99 -7.69
C LYS A 12 -2.86 -4.18 -8.79
N ILE A 13 -2.38 -4.36 -10.02
CA ILE A 13 -2.98 -3.81 -11.22
C ILE A 13 -4.11 -4.77 -11.65
N SER A 14 -5.36 -4.34 -11.51
CA SER A 14 -6.57 -5.07 -11.90
C SER A 14 -7.60 -4.09 -12.48
N ASP A 15 -8.47 -4.57 -13.38
CA ASP A 15 -9.60 -3.77 -13.86
C ASP A 15 -10.55 -3.42 -12.71
N GLY A 16 -10.95 -2.15 -12.60
CA GLY A 16 -11.77 -1.64 -11.50
C GLY A 16 -11.05 -1.42 -10.16
N ALA A 17 -9.71 -1.51 -10.11
CA ALA A 17 -8.95 -1.17 -8.92
C ALA A 17 -9.08 0.33 -8.56
N SER A 18 -9.23 0.62 -7.26
CA SER A 18 -9.22 2.00 -6.75
C SER A 18 -7.84 2.62 -6.90
N GLN A 19 -7.77 3.91 -7.24
CA GLN A 19 -6.48 4.59 -7.36
C GLN A 19 -5.79 4.66 -5.99
N VAL A 20 -4.47 4.43 -5.98
CA VAL A 20 -3.65 4.42 -4.76
C VAL A 20 -3.67 5.78 -4.06
N ASN A 21 -3.77 6.87 -4.80
CA ASN A 21 -3.83 8.24 -4.27
C ASN A 21 -5.14 8.59 -3.54
N GLU A 22 -6.24 7.87 -3.79
CA GLU A 22 -7.52 8.05 -3.11
C GLU A 22 -7.58 7.26 -1.80
N HIS A 23 -6.60 6.38 -1.55
CA HIS A 23 -6.56 5.60 -0.33
C HIS A 23 -6.09 6.48 0.84
N PRO A 24 -6.84 6.55 1.95
CA PRO A 24 -6.51 7.42 3.08
C PRO A 24 -5.39 6.80 3.92
N PHE A 25 -4.15 6.84 3.42
CA PHE A 25 -2.99 6.42 4.19
C PHE A 25 -2.79 7.36 5.37
N LYS A 26 -2.93 6.83 6.59
CA LYS A 26 -2.84 7.60 7.83
C LYS A 26 -1.47 7.49 8.50
N LYS A 27 -0.60 6.61 7.98
CA LYS A 27 0.72 6.28 8.54
C LYS A 27 1.73 6.09 7.41
N SER A 28 2.99 5.93 7.77
CA SER A 28 4.03 5.58 6.81
C SER A 28 3.64 4.27 6.11
N THR A 29 3.60 4.26 4.78
CA THR A 29 3.17 3.11 3.99
C THR A 29 4.31 2.66 3.09
N THR A 30 4.59 1.37 3.10
CA THR A 30 5.58 0.73 2.21
C THR A 30 4.86 -0.07 1.16
N PHE A 31 5.16 0.20 -0.12
CA PHE A 31 4.59 -0.53 -1.26
C PHE A 31 5.51 -1.69 -1.65
N LEU A 32 4.94 -2.89 -1.72
CA LEU A 32 5.60 -4.06 -2.28
C LEU A 32 5.13 -4.24 -3.72
N LEU A 33 6.04 -4.04 -4.68
CA LEU A 33 5.80 -4.30 -6.09
C LEU A 33 6.26 -5.72 -6.44
N GLY A 34 5.34 -6.54 -6.94
CA GLY A 34 5.67 -7.80 -7.61
C GLY A 34 5.69 -7.61 -9.12
N ASN A 35 6.67 -8.21 -9.79
CA ASN A 35 6.69 -8.32 -11.24
C ASN A 35 5.89 -9.59 -11.63
N GLU A 36 5.12 -9.52 -12.72
CA GLU A 36 4.38 -10.68 -13.28
C GLU A 36 5.31 -11.68 -13.97
#